data_AF-A0A6I0EFN0-F1
#
_entry.id   AF-A0A6I0EFN0-F1
#
_cell.length_a   1.000
_cell.length_b   1.000
_cell.length_c   1.000
_cell.angle_alpha   90.00
_cell.angle_beta   90.00
_cell.angle_gamma   90.00
#
_symmetry.space_group_name_H-M   'P 1'
#
loop_
_entity.id
_entity.type
_entity.pdbx_description
1 polymer ?
#
loop_
_entity_poly.entity_id
_entity_poly.type
_entity_poly.pdbx_seq_one_letter_code
_entity_poly.pdbx_strand_id
1 'polypeptide(L)'
;MAERRSLAEGLKATPKVDTVVAREFVYEGKAAAAPPAVVKSEAATPQAPAINRVSLSTRIRDDYAKALKRASLERQLKGVEPNTLQDILEQAIEPWLRSNGYIP
;
A
#
# COMPACT_ATOMS: atom_id res chain seq x y z
N MET A 1 15.96 37.59 0.38
CA MET A 1 15.09 36.42 0.54
C MET A 1 13.96 36.57 -0.46
N ALA A 2 13.73 35.58 -1.34
CA ALA A 2 12.64 35.67 -2.31
C ALA A 2 11.29 35.61 -1.59
N GLU A 3 10.46 36.65 -1.75
CA GLU A 3 9.11 36.69 -1.17
C GLU A 3 8.29 35.49 -1.66
N ARG A 4 7.67 34.80 -0.71
CA ARG A 4 6.80 33.65 -1.00
C ARG A 4 5.51 34.17 -1.64
N ARG A 5 5.38 34.00 -2.95
CA ARG A 5 4.16 34.34 -3.69
C ARG A 5 3.03 33.38 -3.33
N SER A 6 1.81 33.91 -3.25
CA SER A 6 0.62 33.09 -3.03
C SER A 6 0.35 32.19 -4.23
N LEU A 7 -0.21 31.00 -3.99
CA LEU A 7 -0.54 30.05 -5.06
C LEU A 7 -1.51 30.65 -6.10
N ALA A 8 -2.40 31.53 -5.65
CA ALA A 8 -3.31 32.28 -6.50
C ALA A 8 -2.59 33.29 -7.41
N GLU A 9 -1.51 33.92 -6.95
CA GLU A 9 -0.67 34.79 -7.81
C GLU A 9 0.19 33.98 -8.77
N GLY A 10 0.71 32.82 -8.34
CA GLY A 10 1.47 31.92 -9.20
C GLY A 10 0.67 31.43 -10.40
N LEU A 11 -0.61 31.08 -10.20
CA LEU A 11 -1.52 30.62 -11.26
C LEU A 11 -1.93 31.72 -12.24
N LYS A 12 -1.81 33.01 -11.88
CA LYS A 12 -2.05 34.11 -12.81
C LYS A 12 -0.85 34.37 -13.73
N ALA A 13 0.34 34.02 -13.28
CA ALA A 13 1.60 34.19 -14.01
C ALA A 13 1.94 32.99 -14.91
N THR A 14 1.18 31.90 -14.87
CA THR A 14 1.39 30.78 -15.78
C THR A 14 1.04 31.20 -17.21
N PRO A 15 1.95 31.00 -18.18
CA PRO A 15 1.64 31.24 -19.58
C PRO A 15 0.46 30.36 -20.00
N LYS A 16 -0.41 30.86 -20.87
CA LYS A 16 -1.53 30.09 -21.43
C LYS A 16 -0.95 28.98 -22.31
N VAL A 17 -0.68 27.83 -21.72
CA VAL A 17 -0.23 26.64 -22.44
C VAL A 17 -1.44 26.02 -23.13
N ASP A 18 -1.29 25.67 -24.40
CA ASP A 18 -2.32 24.94 -25.12
C ASP A 18 -2.50 23.55 -24.50
N THR A 19 -3.69 23.32 -23.96
CA THR A 19 -4.04 22.09 -23.24
C THR A 19 -3.93 20.84 -24.11
N VAL A 20 -4.00 20.98 -25.44
CA VAL A 20 -3.87 19.87 -26.39
C VAL A 20 -2.41 19.40 -26.44
N VAL A 21 -1.47 20.33 -26.60
CA VAL A 21 -0.03 20.04 -26.65
C VAL A 21 0.46 19.51 -25.30
N ALA A 22 -0.02 20.09 -24.19
CA ALA A 22 0.32 19.60 -22.86
C ALA A 22 -0.15 18.15 -22.64
N ARG A 23 -1.35 17.79 -23.12
CA ARG A 23 -1.84 16.40 -23.05
C ARG A 23 -0.99 15.47 -23.91
N GLU A 24 -0.66 15.87 -25.13
CA GLU A 24 0.15 15.06 -26.03
C GLU A 24 1.55 14.78 -25.49
N PHE A 25 2.15 15.77 -24.80
CA PHE A 25 3.41 15.61 -24.08
C PHE A 25 3.29 14.65 -22.88
N VAL A 26 2.23 14.76 -22.08
CA VAL A 26 2.03 13.92 -20.89
C VAL A 26 1.70 12.46 -21.25
N TYR A 27 0.97 12.27 -22.35
CA TYR A 27 0.52 10.94 -22.81
C TYR A 27 1.34 10.39 -23.99
N GLU A 28 2.47 11.04 -24.33
CA GLU A 28 3.40 10.65 -25.40
C GLU A 28 2.70 10.27 -26.72
N GLY A 29 1.77 11.09 -27.19
CA GLY A 29 1.06 10.84 -28.45
C GLY A 29 0.09 9.65 -28.44
N LYS A 30 -0.18 9.02 -27.29
CA LYS A 30 -1.22 8.01 -27.18
C LYS A 30 -2.59 8.69 -27.16
N ALA A 31 -3.15 8.86 -28.35
CA ALA A 31 -4.50 9.38 -28.56
C ALA A 31 -5.50 8.70 -27.64
N ALA A 32 -6.41 9.51 -27.08
CA ALA A 32 -7.50 9.10 -26.22
C ALA A 32 -8.24 7.89 -26.80
N ALA A 33 -7.92 6.70 -26.29
CA ALA A 33 -8.82 5.57 -26.39
C ALA A 33 -10.11 5.95 -25.63
N ALA A 34 -11.23 5.56 -26.21
CA ALA A 34 -12.61 5.65 -25.72
C ALA A 34 -12.76 5.55 -24.18
N PRO A 35 -13.85 6.08 -23.59
CA PRO A 35 -14.13 5.91 -22.16
C PRO A 35 -13.89 4.46 -21.77
N PRO A 36 -13.16 4.19 -20.66
CA PRO A 36 -12.82 2.81 -20.32
C PRO A 36 -14.13 2.04 -20.21
N ALA A 37 -14.30 1.11 -21.15
CA ALA A 37 -15.23 0.01 -20.99
C ALA A 37 -14.99 -0.50 -19.58
N VAL A 38 -16.06 -0.48 -18.78
CA VAL A 38 -16.07 -1.04 -17.43
C VAL A 38 -15.43 -2.41 -17.56
N VAL A 39 -14.18 -2.51 -17.10
CA VAL A 39 -13.48 -3.77 -17.03
C VAL A 39 -14.33 -4.56 -16.05
N LYS A 40 -15.15 -5.44 -16.59
CA LYS A 40 -15.89 -6.43 -15.82
C LYS A 40 -14.80 -7.28 -15.21
N SER A 41 -14.42 -6.88 -13.99
CA SER A 41 -13.26 -7.44 -13.30
C SER A 41 -13.43 -8.94 -13.29
N GLU A 42 -12.49 -9.60 -13.96
CA GLU A 42 -12.26 -11.03 -13.90
C GLU A 42 -12.33 -11.48 -12.44
N ALA A 43 -13.05 -12.58 -12.22
CA ALA A 43 -13.06 -13.42 -11.04
C ALA A 43 -13.18 -12.68 -9.69
N ALA A 44 -14.38 -12.75 -9.11
CA ALA A 44 -14.56 -12.62 -7.67
C ALA A 44 -13.67 -13.63 -6.94
N THR A 45 -12.43 -13.25 -6.63
CA THR A 45 -11.68 -13.85 -5.54
C THR A 45 -12.58 -13.76 -4.32
N PRO A 46 -12.82 -14.84 -3.56
CA PRO A 46 -13.61 -14.77 -2.34
C PRO A 46 -13.04 -13.62 -1.50
N GLN A 47 -13.84 -12.58 -1.28
CA GLN A 47 -13.49 -11.54 -0.32
C GLN A 47 -13.37 -12.27 1.02
N ALA A 48 -12.14 -12.55 1.43
CA ALA A 48 -11.86 -13.00 2.77
C ALA A 48 -12.54 -12.02 3.73
N PRO A 49 -13.22 -12.52 4.78
CA PRO A 49 -13.94 -11.66 5.72
C PRO A 49 -13.00 -10.56 6.19
N ALA A 50 -13.50 -9.31 6.18
CA ALA A 50 -12.70 -8.17 6.57
C ALA A 50 -12.24 -8.35 8.03
N ILE A 51 -10.96 -8.70 8.20
CA ILE A 51 -10.35 -8.88 9.53
C ILE A 51 -10.08 -7.48 10.08
N ASN A 52 -10.82 -7.11 11.14
CA ASN A 52 -10.59 -5.86 11.86
C ASN A 52 -9.28 -5.96 12.65
N ARG A 53 -8.24 -5.30 12.15
CA ARG A 53 -6.90 -5.27 12.77
C ARG A 53 -6.80 -4.07 13.73
N VAL A 54 -6.33 -4.30 14.95
CA VAL A 54 -6.13 -3.26 15.98
C VAL A 54 -4.64 -3.16 16.30
N SER A 55 -4.15 -1.95 16.60
CA SER A 55 -2.77 -1.77 17.02
C SER A 55 -2.53 -2.37 18.41
N LEU A 56 -1.53 -3.24 18.50
CA LEU A 56 -1.02 -3.80 19.75
C LEU A 56 0.40 -3.30 19.96
N SER A 57 0.66 -2.59 21.07
CA SER A 57 2.01 -2.17 21.45
C SER A 57 2.51 -3.01 22.63
N THR A 58 3.67 -3.64 22.47
CA THR A 58 4.29 -4.48 23.52
C THR A 58 5.81 -4.47 23.35
N ARG A 59 6.55 -4.59 24.45
CA ARG A 59 8.01 -4.73 24.41
C ARG A 59 8.40 -6.19 24.19
N ILE A 60 9.36 -6.43 23.29
CA ILE A 60 9.92 -7.77 23.04
C ILE A 60 11.43 -7.72 23.19
N ARG A 61 12.07 -8.89 23.28
CA ARG A 61 13.54 -8.98 23.31
C ARG A 61 14.14 -8.48 22.00
N ASP A 62 15.30 -7.83 22.09
CA ASP A 62 15.99 -7.23 20.95
C ASP A 62 16.41 -8.26 19.89
N ASP A 63 16.88 -9.44 20.33
CA ASP A 63 17.24 -10.53 19.42
C ASP A 63 16.05 -11.03 18.61
N TYR A 64 14.87 -11.14 19.24
CA TYR A 64 13.63 -11.54 18.56
C TYR A 64 13.18 -10.47 17.56
N ALA A 65 13.26 -9.19 17.92
CA ALA A 65 12.92 -8.10 17.01
C ALA A 65 13.81 -8.11 15.74
N LYS A 66 15.12 -8.33 15.91
CA LYS A 66 16.07 -8.42 14.78
C LYS A 66 15.80 -9.65 13.92
N ALA A 67 15.63 -10.81 14.54
CA ALA A 67 15.36 -12.06 13.83
C ALA A 67 14.04 -11.99 13.04
N LEU A 68 12.99 -11.43 13.64
CA LEU A 68 11.68 -11.32 13.00
C LEU A 68 11.72 -10.40 11.76
N LYS A 69 12.38 -9.24 11.87
CA LYS A 69 12.58 -8.32 10.72
C LYS A 69 13.37 -8.96 9.60
N ARG A 70 14.45 -9.68 9.94
CA ARG A 70 15.25 -10.42 8.97
C ARG A 70 14.43 -11.50 8.27
N ALA A 71 13.69 -12.31 9.02
CA ALA A 71 12.87 -13.39 8.49
C ALA A 71 11.76 -12.86 7.57
N SER A 72 11.11 -11.76 7.96
CA SER A 72 10.12 -11.07 7.12
C SER A 72 10.72 -10.66 5.78
N LEU A 73 11.88 -9.99 5.78
CA LEU A 73 12.56 -9.57 4.55
C LEU A 73 12.97 -10.76 3.68
N GLU A 74 13.59 -11.79 4.26
CA GLU A 74 14.03 -12.98 3.52
C GLU A 74 12.85 -13.70 2.85
N ARG A 75 11.69 -13.74 3.51
CA ARG A 75 10.46 -14.32 2.96
C ARG A 75 9.86 -13.48 1.85
N GLN A 76 9.87 -12.16 1.98
CA GLN A 76 9.46 -11.24 0.92
C GLN A 76 10.30 -11.42 -0.34
N LEU A 77 11.63 -11.48 -0.19
CA LEU A 77 12.55 -11.71 -1.31
C LEU A 77 12.34 -13.07 -2.00
N LYS A 78 11.89 -14.08 -1.24
CA LYS A 78 11.59 -15.42 -1.74
C LYS A 78 10.14 -15.58 -2.24
N GLY A 79 9.29 -14.56 -2.06
CA GLY A 79 7.85 -14.65 -2.39
C GLY A 79 7.09 -15.70 -1.58
N VAL A 80 7.49 -15.98 -0.34
CA VAL A 80 6.88 -17.02 0.52
C VAL A 80 5.97 -16.37 1.57
N GLU A 81 4.68 -16.72 1.56
CA GLU A 81 3.72 -16.26 2.58
C GLU A 81 3.67 -17.18 3.82
N PRO A 82 3.46 -16.63 5.04
CA PRO A 82 3.35 -15.21 5.36
C PRO A 82 4.72 -14.51 5.35
N ASN A 83 4.77 -13.30 4.78
CA ASN A 83 6.00 -12.51 4.68
C ASN A 83 5.98 -11.21 5.49
N THR A 84 4.82 -10.73 5.93
CA THR A 84 4.72 -9.50 6.72
C THR A 84 4.97 -9.79 8.20
N LEU A 85 5.50 -8.80 8.93
CA LEU A 85 5.69 -8.92 10.39
C LEU A 85 4.37 -9.25 11.10
N GLN A 86 3.28 -8.65 10.65
CA GLN A 86 1.96 -8.86 11.23
C GLN A 86 1.49 -10.29 11.04
N ASP A 87 1.52 -10.80 9.80
CA ASP A 87 0.98 -12.14 9.50
C ASP A 87 1.85 -13.24 10.13
N ILE A 88 3.17 -13.03 10.18
CA ILE A 88 4.09 -13.95 10.90
C ILE A 88 3.77 -13.95 12.40
N LEU A 89 3.51 -12.78 12.99
CA LEU A 89 3.15 -12.67 14.40
C LEU A 89 1.82 -13.36 14.68
N GLU A 90 0.78 -13.09 13.88
CA GLU A 90 -0.55 -13.70 14.00
C GLU A 90 -0.46 -15.23 13.90
N GLN A 91 0.27 -15.75 12.91
CA GLN A 91 0.47 -17.20 12.75
C GLN A 91 1.20 -17.84 13.94
N ALA A 92 2.08 -17.10 14.62
CA ALA A 92 2.81 -17.59 15.79
C ALA A 92 1.99 -17.54 17.08
N ILE A 93 1.16 -16.51 17.28
CA ILE A 93 0.36 -16.33 18.51
C ILE A 93 -0.95 -17.12 18.48
N GLU A 94 -1.54 -17.32 17.30
CA GLU A 94 -2.84 -17.98 17.16
C GLU A 94 -2.87 -19.39 17.79
N PRO A 95 -1.89 -20.28 17.56
CA PRO A 95 -1.88 -21.61 18.17
C PRO A 95 -1.85 -21.55 19.70
N TRP A 96 -1.10 -20.61 20.27
CA TRP A 96 -1.02 -20.41 21.72
C TRP A 96 -2.35 -19.91 22.28
N LEU A 97 -3.02 -18.98 21.60
CA LEU A 97 -4.31 -18.48 22.03
C LEU A 97 -5.40 -19.56 21.96
N ARG A 98 -5.43 -20.35 20.88
CA ARG A 98 -6.36 -21.49 20.72
C ARG A 98 -6.12 -22.57 21.78
N SER A 99 -4.86 -22.97 22.00
CA SER A 99 -4.54 -24.03 22.96
C SER A 99 -4.90 -23.69 24.39
N ASN A 100 -4.94 -22.40 24.72
CA ASN A 100 -5.32 -21.90 26.05
C ASN A 100 -6.80 -21.50 26.14
N GLY A 101 -7.58 -21.68 25.07
CA GLY A 101 -9.02 -21.39 25.07
C GLY A 101 -9.38 -19.90 25.08
N TYR A 102 -8.45 -19.01 24.71
CA TYR A 102 -8.72 -17.57 24.62
C TYR A 102 -9.47 -17.17 23.35
N ILE A 103 -9.35 -17.98 22.30
CA ILE A 103 -10.07 -17.82 21.04
C ILE A 103 -10.63 -19.19 20.60
N PRO A 104 -11.84 -19.22 20.01
CA PRO A 104 -12.50 -20.44 19.55
C PRO A 104 -11.78 -21.09 18.35
#